data_AF-A0AAW2DUU2-F1
#
_entry.id   AF-A0AAW2DUU2-F1
#
_cell.length_a   1.000
_cell.length_b   1.000
_cell.length_c   1.000
_cell.angle_alpha   90.00
_cell.angle_beta   90.00
_cell.angle_gamma   90.00
#
_symmetry.space_group_name_H-M   'P 1'
#
loop_
_entity.id
_entity.type
_entity.pdbx_description
1 polymer ?
#
loop_
_entity_poly.entity_id
_entity_poly.type
_entity_poly.pdbx_seq_one_letter_code
_entity_poly.pdbx_strand_id
1 'polypeptide(L)'
;MEHGILLAQEMQLTHVIFESDASNVIDAINDSALGSSVGHIIQDIIQAKASFVFCSFRHLIRDFNYAAHELALLARRTGSHQLWIGVTPPFLDPIVQADMLN
;
A
#
# COMPACT_ATOMS: atom_id res chain seq x y z
N MET A 1 -3.33 -2.82 -1.65
CA MET A 1 -3.71 -1.68 -0.78
C MET A 1 -4.38 -2.15 0.50
N GLU A 2 -5.42 -2.99 0.43
CA GLU A 2 -6.08 -3.60 1.61
C GLU A 2 -5.09 -4.21 2.64
N HIS A 3 -4.17 -5.08 2.20
CA HIS A 3 -3.16 -5.65 3.10
C HIS A 3 -2.23 -4.60 3.73
N GLY A 4 -1.99 -3.48 3.02
CA GLY A 4 -1.15 -2.39 3.54
C GLY A 4 -1.84 -1.62 4.66
N ILE A 5 -3.15 -1.39 4.54
CA ILE A 5 -3.90 -0.70 5.59
C ILE A 5 -4.06 -1.59 6.83
N LEU A 6 -4.32 -2.89 6.65
CA LEU A 6 -4.38 -3.85 7.76
C LEU A 6 -3.05 -3.91 8.53
N LEU A 7 -1.92 -4.00 7.81
CA LEU A 7 -0.60 -4.00 8.45
C LEU A 7 -0.34 -2.71 9.24
N ALA A 8 -0.74 -1.56 8.71
CA ALA A 8 -0.60 -0.29 9.43
C ALA A 8 -1.43 -0.24 10.73
N GLN A 9 -2.60 -0.90 10.76
CA GLN A 9 -3.40 -1.07 11.98
C GLN A 9 -2.70 -1.98 12.98
N GLU A 10 -2.16 -3.11 12.53
CA GLU A 10 -1.40 -4.04 13.38
C GLU A 10 -0.17 -3.36 14.01
N MET A 11 0.48 -2.48 13.24
CA MET A 11 1.60 -1.65 13.69
C MET A 11 1.19 -0.46 14.58
N GLN A 12 -0.12 -0.26 14.82
CA GLN A 12 -0.67 0.82 15.65
C GLN A 12 -0.22 2.22 15.20
N LEU A 13 -0.05 2.39 13.89
CA LEU A 13 0.25 3.70 13.32
C LEU A 13 -0.98 4.62 13.46
N THR A 14 -0.75 5.90 13.68
CA THR A 14 -1.84 6.89 13.86
C THR A 14 -1.98 7.83 12.68
N HIS A 15 -0.90 8.10 11.95
CA HIS A 15 -0.84 9.01 10.81
C HIS A 15 -0.21 8.30 9.62
N VAL A 16 -0.99 8.08 8.57
CA VAL A 16 -0.57 7.26 7.43
C VAL A 16 -0.93 7.91 6.10
N ILE A 17 -0.08 7.70 5.11
CA ILE A 17 -0.32 8.03 3.70
C ILE A 17 -0.11 6.74 2.92
N PHE A 18 -1.15 6.28 2.23
CA PHE A 18 -1.07 5.11 1.36
C PHE A 18 -0.92 5.57 -0.08
N GLU A 19 0.12 5.11 -0.73
CA GLU A 19 0.47 5.50 -2.09
C GLU A 19 0.44 4.29 -3.02
N SER A 20 0.01 4.52 -4.28
CA SER A 20 -0.12 3.45 -5.29
C SER A 20 -0.13 4.05 -6.69
N ASP A 21 0.39 3.29 -7.66
CA ASP A 21 0.34 3.65 -9.09
C ASP A 21 -0.98 3.26 -9.78
N ALA A 22 -1.84 2.51 -9.10
CA ALA A 22 -3.18 2.15 -9.57
C ALA A 22 -4.18 3.31 -9.34
N SER A 23 -4.22 4.28 -10.26
CA SER A 23 -5.10 5.45 -10.17
C SER A 23 -6.57 5.07 -10.00
N ASN A 24 -7.05 4.09 -10.75
CA ASN A 24 -8.41 3.57 -10.65
C ASN A 24 -8.80 3.10 -9.23
N VAL A 25 -7.84 2.53 -8.49
CA VAL A 25 -8.06 2.10 -7.09
C VAL A 25 -8.07 3.30 -6.16
N ILE A 26 -7.14 4.24 -6.34
CA ILE A 26 -7.08 5.48 -5.55
C ILE A 26 -8.37 6.29 -5.71
N ASP A 27 -8.82 6.47 -6.95
CA ASP A 27 -10.04 7.20 -7.27
C ASP A 27 -11.26 6.51 -6.67
N ALA A 28 -11.37 5.18 -6.82
CA ALA A 28 -12.47 4.40 -6.24
C ALA A 28 -12.54 4.52 -4.70
N ILE A 29 -11.40 4.59 -4.01
CA ILE A 29 -11.36 4.78 -2.55
C ILE A 29 -11.78 6.21 -2.19
N ASN A 30 -11.23 7.20 -2.88
CA ASN A 30 -11.51 8.61 -2.61
C ASN A 30 -12.97 8.96 -2.88
N ASP A 31 -13.57 8.39 -3.92
CA ASP A 31 -14.97 8.57 -4.28
C ASP A 31 -15.92 7.65 -3.51
N SER A 32 -15.40 6.73 -2.68
CA SER A 32 -16.19 5.71 -1.99
C SER A 32 -17.07 4.89 -2.95
N ALA A 33 -16.49 4.43 -4.06
CA ALA A 33 -17.17 3.74 -5.15
C ALA A 33 -17.54 2.28 -4.81
N LEU A 34 -18.45 2.09 -3.85
CA LEU A 34 -18.90 0.79 -3.34
C LEU A 34 -19.67 -0.07 -4.37
N GLY A 35 -20.17 0.54 -5.45
CA GLY A 35 -20.90 -0.16 -6.53
C GLY A 35 -20.00 -0.83 -7.58
N SER A 36 -18.68 -0.74 -7.44
CA SER A 36 -17.73 -1.34 -8.39
C SER A 36 -17.57 -2.85 -8.19
N SER A 37 -16.93 -3.54 -9.15
CA SER A 37 -16.61 -4.97 -9.03
C SER A 37 -15.69 -5.29 -7.83
N VAL A 38 -14.98 -4.28 -7.32
CA VAL A 38 -14.12 -4.36 -6.14
C VAL A 38 -14.71 -3.64 -4.92
N GLY A 39 -16.00 -3.31 -4.95
CA GLY A 39 -16.67 -2.48 -3.94
C GLY A 39 -16.55 -3.00 -2.51
N HIS A 40 -16.51 -4.32 -2.32
CA HIS A 40 -16.28 -4.93 -1.00
C HIS A 40 -14.89 -4.60 -0.45
N ILE A 41 -13.84 -4.68 -1.27
CA ILE A 41 -12.47 -4.29 -0.89
C ILE A 41 -12.41 -2.80 -0.54
N ILE A 42 -13.12 -1.96 -1.32
CA ILE A 42 -13.20 -0.52 -1.04
C ILE A 42 -13.89 -0.27 0.31
N GLN A 43 -14.96 -1.01 0.60
CA GLN A 43 -15.66 -0.93 1.88
C GLN A 43 -14.74 -1.28 3.05
N ASP A 44 -13.99 -2.38 2.93
CA ASP A 44 -13.07 -2.85 3.98
C ASP A 44 -11.94 -1.82 4.22
N ILE A 45 -11.40 -1.22 3.15
CA ILE A 45 -10.41 -0.13 3.25
C ILE A 45 -11.00 1.09 3.97
N ILE A 46 -12.23 1.51 3.63
CA ILE A 46 -12.88 2.66 4.25
C ILE A 46 -13.16 2.40 5.74
N GLN A 47 -13.55 1.17 6.10
CA GLN A 47 -13.74 0.80 7.50
C GLN A 47 -12.41 0.82 8.27
N ALA A 48 -11.35 0.24 7.70
CA ALA A 48 -10.03 0.24 8.32
C ALA A 48 -9.47 1.67 8.49
N LYS A 49 -9.74 2.56 7.53
CA LYS A 49 -9.35 3.99 7.57
C LYS A 49 -9.80 4.68 8.87
N ALA A 50 -10.95 4.31 9.42
CA ALA A 50 -11.52 4.95 10.61
C ALA A 50 -10.68 4.75 11.89
N SER A 51 -9.74 3.81 11.89
CA SER A 51 -8.83 3.56 13.03
C SER A 51 -7.66 4.52 13.13
N PHE A 52 -7.37 5.29 12.07
CA PHE A 52 -6.26 6.24 12.04
C PHE A 52 -6.71 7.65 12.41
N VAL A 53 -5.84 8.41 13.08
CA VAL A 53 -6.04 9.84 13.34
C VAL A 53 -5.98 10.62 12.02
N PHE A 54 -5.04 10.25 11.16
CA PHE A 54 -4.91 10.78 9.81
C PHE A 54 -4.65 9.66 8.82
N CYS A 55 -5.43 9.62 7.74
CA CYS A 55 -5.23 8.68 6.64
C CYS A 55 -5.60 9.32 5.30
N SER A 56 -4.68 9.30 4.35
CA SER A 56 -4.91 9.74 2.98
C SER A 56 -4.43 8.71 1.95
N PHE A 57 -5.09 8.68 0.80
CA PHE A 57 -4.74 7.82 -0.33
C PHE A 57 -4.31 8.69 -1.50
N ARG A 58 -3.14 8.41 -2.08
CA ARG A 58 -2.56 9.23 -3.15
C ARG A 58 -2.10 8.37 -4.31
N HIS A 59 -2.33 8.89 -5.51
CA HIS A 59 -1.76 8.32 -6.71
C HIS A 59 -0.29 8.73 -6.82
N LEU A 60 0.57 7.77 -7.14
CA LEU A 60 1.94 8.02 -7.55
C LEU A 60 2.14 7.58 -8.99
N ILE A 61 3.02 8.27 -9.72
CA ILE A 61 3.45 7.72 -11.01
C ILE A 61 4.29 6.46 -10.77
N ARG A 62 4.20 5.51 -11.70
CA ARG A 62 4.77 4.16 -11.56
C ARG A 62 6.25 4.13 -11.17
N ASP A 63 7.03 5.09 -11.63
CA ASP A 63 8.47 5.18 -11.36
C ASP A 63 8.79 5.37 -9.88
N PHE A 64 7.85 5.92 -9.09
CA PHE A 64 7.98 6.07 -7.63
C PHE A 64 7.29 4.95 -6.84
N ASN A 65 6.80 3.90 -7.50
CA ASN A 65 6.18 2.73 -6.85
C ASN A 65 7.02 1.45 -7.05
N TYR A 66 8.31 1.60 -7.34
CA TYR A 66 9.17 0.48 -7.75
C TYR A 66 9.40 -0.56 -6.64
N ALA A 67 9.55 -0.13 -5.39
CA ALA A 67 9.70 -1.04 -4.24
C ALA A 67 8.47 -1.95 -4.07
N ALA A 68 7.26 -1.39 -4.16
CA ALA A 68 6.01 -2.16 -4.08
C ALA A 68 5.86 -3.12 -5.27
N HIS A 69 6.29 -2.68 -6.47
CA HIS A 69 6.30 -3.53 -7.65
C HIS A 69 7.18 -4.78 -7.48
N GLU A 70 8.41 -4.61 -7.02
CA GLU A 70 9.33 -5.73 -6.79
C GLU A 70 8.84 -6.68 -5.69
N LEU A 71 8.22 -6.16 -4.63
CA LEU A 71 7.55 -6.98 -3.61
C LEU A 71 6.42 -7.84 -4.21
N ALA A 72 5.58 -7.26 -5.05
CA ALA A 72 4.50 -7.99 -5.71
C ALA A 72 5.03 -9.07 -6.66
N LEU A 73 6.13 -8.79 -7.38
CA LEU A 73 6.79 -9.78 -8.23
C LEU A 73 7.40 -10.92 -7.42
N LEU A 74 8.03 -10.64 -6.28
CA LEU A 74 8.57 -11.65 -5.38
C LEU A 74 7.45 -12.56 -4.84
N ALA A 75 6.36 -11.97 -4.34
CA ALA A 75 5.21 -12.73 -3.83
C ALA A 75 4.64 -13.65 -4.92
N ARG A 76 4.49 -13.13 -6.16
CA ARG A 76 4.02 -13.92 -7.30
C ARG A 76 4.95 -15.08 -7.67
N ARG A 77 6.27 -14.89 -7.58
CA ARG A 77 7.27 -15.92 -7.92
C ARG A 77 7.38 -17.01 -6.86
N THR A 78 7.30 -16.62 -5.59
CA THR A 78 7.53 -17.53 -4.46
C THR A 78 6.26 -18.19 -3.95
N GLY A 79 5.09 -17.59 -4.19
CA GLY A 79 3.82 -18.01 -3.59
C GLY A 79 3.82 -17.89 -2.06
N SER A 80 4.77 -17.13 -1.49
CA SER A 80 4.97 -17.02 -0.05
C SER A 80 4.51 -15.67 0.47
N HIS A 81 4.00 -15.67 1.70
CA HIS A 81 3.74 -14.46 2.46
C HIS A 81 4.97 -14.15 3.33
N GLN A 82 5.50 -12.94 3.24
CA GLN A 82 6.69 -12.51 3.97
C GLN A 82 6.44 -11.11 4.56
N LEU A 83 6.94 -10.89 5.77
CA LEU A 83 6.79 -9.66 6.52
C LEU A 83 8.16 -9.20 7.03
N TRP A 84 8.50 -7.94 6.77
CA TRP A 84 9.75 -7.32 7.20
C TRP A 84 9.44 -6.07 8.01
N ILE A 85 9.75 -6.09 9.30
CA ILE A 85 9.53 -4.98 10.23
C ILE A 85 10.89 -4.52 10.75
N GLY A 86 11.19 -3.24 10.60
CA GLY A 86 12.46 -2.64 11.06
C GLY A 86 13.70 -3.07 10.27
N VAL A 87 13.52 -3.80 9.16
CA VAL A 87 14.60 -4.25 8.27
C VAL A 87 14.20 -4.11 6.81
N THR A 88 15.16 -3.81 5.95
CA THR A 88 14.98 -3.81 4.50
C THR A 88 15.41 -5.17 3.94
N PRO A 89 14.60 -5.84 3.10
CA PRO A 89 15.02 -7.03 2.39
C PRO A 89 16.21 -6.71 1.48
N PRO A 90 17.28 -7.53 1.43
CA PRO A 90 18.51 -7.19 0.70
C PRO A 90 18.32 -6.84 -0.78
N PHE A 91 17.33 -7.45 -1.44
CA PHE A 91 17.04 -7.17 -2.85
C PHE A 91 16.37 -5.81 -3.09
N LEU A 92 15.79 -5.20 -2.06
CA LEU A 92 15.20 -3.85 -2.11
C LEU A 92 16.18 -2.77 -1.71
N ASP A 93 17.32 -3.09 -1.08
CA ASP A 93 18.29 -2.09 -0.61
C ASP A 93 18.65 -1.05 -1.68
N PRO A 94 18.99 -1.42 -2.94
CA PRO A 94 19.33 -0.42 -3.96
C PRO A 94 18.18 0.54 -4.28
N ILE A 95 16.94 0.04 -4.20
CA ILE A 95 15.72 0.80 -4.50
C ILE A 95 15.42 1.77 -3.36
N VAL A 96 15.44 1.28 -2.12
CA VAL A 96 15.21 2.10 -0.93
C VAL A 96 16.27 3.19 -0.79
N GLN A 97 17.55 2.89 -1.09
CA GLN A 97 18.61 3.89 -1.10
C GLN A 97 18.39 4.96 -2.17
N ALA A 98 17.90 4.60 -3.35
CA ALA A 98 17.57 5.57 -4.40
C ALA A 98 16.39 6.47 -4.01
N ASP A 99 15.35 5.91 -3.37
CA ASP A 99 14.18 6.66 -2.92
C ASP A 99 14.50 7.69 -1.82
N MET A 100 15.48 7.40 -0.95
CA MET A 100 15.94 8.37 0.08
C MET A 100 16.71 9.56 -0.47
N LEU A 101 17.17 9.51 -1.72
CA LEU A 101 17.96 10.56 -2.37
C LEU A 101 17.11 11.53 -3.20
N ASN A 102 15.81 11.25 -3.36
CA ASN A 102 14.83 12.07 -4.08
C ASN A 102 14.00 12.93 -3.13
#